data_AF-A0AA39FH54-F1
#
_entry.id   AF-A0AA39FH54-F1
#
_cell.length_a   1.000
_cell.length_b   1.000
_cell.length_c   1.000
_cell.angle_alpha   90.00
_cell.angle_beta   90.00
_cell.angle_gamma   90.00
#
_symmetry.space_group_name_H-M   'P 1'
#
loop_
_entity.id
_entity.type
_entity.pdbx_description
1 polymer ?
#
loop_
_entity_poly.entity_id
_entity_poly.type
_entity_poly.pdbx_seq_one_letter_code
_entity_poly.pdbx_strand_id
1 'polypeptide(L)'
;MNTIKIYFSILLVMFLFCDSSPQEVELQNIVGAIGQILGAFENMDVTKICENSTSCRMSEKCILELCRNPCPGSCGINAICTVLEHEPKCRCPKCYEGDALVKCESYQGK
;
A
#
# COMPACT_ATOMS: atom_id res chain seq x y z
N MET A 1 23.09 -31.53 -18.48
CA MET A 1 22.19 -31.75 -17.33
C MET A 1 22.21 -30.65 -16.27
N ASN A 2 23.22 -29.76 -16.21
CA ASN A 2 23.31 -28.75 -15.15
C ASN A 2 22.57 -27.44 -15.49
N THR A 3 22.59 -26.99 -16.75
CA THR A 3 21.91 -25.74 -17.16
C THR A 3 20.39 -25.80 -17.03
N ILE A 4 19.77 -26.93 -17.40
CA ILE A 4 18.32 -27.13 -17.27
C ILE A 4 17.91 -27.23 -15.80
N LYS A 5 18.72 -27.89 -14.95
CA LYS A 5 18.50 -27.91 -13.50
C LYS A 5 18.63 -26.52 -12.89
N ILE A 6 19.60 -25.71 -13.32
CA ILE A 6 19.75 -24.31 -12.88
C ILE A 6 18.54 -23.48 -13.33
N TYR A 7 18.10 -23.60 -14.58
CA TYR A 7 16.92 -22.86 -15.07
C TYR A 7 15.65 -23.26 -14.32
N PHE A 8 15.44 -24.56 -14.08
CA PHE A 8 14.31 -25.06 -13.32
C PHE A 8 14.36 -24.62 -11.85
N SER A 9 15.55 -24.61 -11.23
CA SER A 9 15.74 -24.09 -9.88
C SER A 9 15.50 -22.57 -9.81
N ILE A 10 15.95 -21.79 -10.80
CA ILE A 10 15.70 -20.34 -10.88
C ILE A 10 14.20 -20.06 -11.08
N LEU A 11 13.52 -20.85 -11.91
CA LEU A 11 12.08 -20.74 -12.15
C LEU A 11 11.30 -21.11 -10.88
N LEU A 12 11.65 -22.21 -10.20
CA LEU A 12 11.06 -22.63 -8.92
C LEU A 12 11.28 -21.59 -7.81
N VAL A 13 12.46 -20.97 -7.79
CA VAL A 13 12.81 -19.84 -6.92
C VAL A 13 11.90 -18.64 -7.19
N MET A 14 11.70 -18.24 -8.46
CA MET A 14 10.78 -17.15 -8.83
C MET A 14 9.32 -17.44 -8.42
N PHE A 15 8.87 -18.70 -8.53
CA PHE A 15 7.54 -19.13 -8.06
C PHE A 15 7.42 -19.07 -6.53
N LEU A 16 8.43 -19.51 -5.79
CA LEU A 16 8.42 -19.52 -4.32
C LEU A 16 8.52 -18.11 -3.70
N PHE A 17 9.17 -17.15 -4.37
CA PHE A 17 9.21 -15.76 -3.89
C PHE A 17 7.88 -15.02 -4.06
N CYS A 18 6.93 -15.59 -4.80
CA CYS A 18 5.59 -15.02 -4.94
C CYS A 18 4.56 -15.47 -3.91
N ASP A 19 4.91 -16.41 -3.05
CA ASP A 19 4.00 -16.95 -2.03
C ASP A 19 4.06 -16.18 -0.70
N SER A 20 4.38 -14.87 -0.75
CA SER A 20 4.18 -13.98 0.40
C SER A 20 2.88 -13.21 0.23
N SER A 21 1.78 -13.94 0.27
CA SER A 21 0.47 -13.37 0.57
C SER A 21 0.55 -12.61 1.90
N PRO A 22 0.06 -11.36 2.00
CA PRO A 22 -0.36 -10.83 3.29
C PRO A 22 -1.80 -11.31 3.51
N GLN A 23 -1.94 -12.59 3.86
CA GLN A 23 -3.20 -13.13 4.40
C GLN A 23 -2.92 -13.98 5.64
N GLU A 24 -2.15 -13.44 6.58
CA GLU A 24 -2.30 -13.84 7.98
C GLU A 24 -3.47 -13.05 8.56
N VAL A 25 -4.70 -13.57 8.41
CA VAL A 25 -5.79 -13.21 9.32
C VAL A 25 -5.54 -13.99 10.61
N GLU A 26 -4.58 -13.54 11.40
CA GLU A 26 -4.30 -14.10 12.73
C GLU A 26 -5.26 -13.47 13.77
N LEU A 27 -5.61 -14.22 14.82
CA LEU A 27 -6.48 -13.78 15.93
C LEU A 27 -6.02 -12.48 16.64
N GLN A 28 -4.85 -11.94 16.30
CA GLN A 28 -4.32 -10.63 16.71
C GLN A 28 -5.22 -9.45 16.26
N ASN A 29 -6.08 -9.67 15.26
CA ASN A 29 -6.99 -8.66 14.71
C ASN A 29 -8.01 -8.11 15.72
N ILE A 30 -8.41 -8.86 16.76
CA ILE A 30 -9.39 -8.38 17.74
C ILE A 30 -8.74 -7.39 18.73
N VAL A 31 -7.52 -7.70 19.19
CA VAL A 31 -6.76 -6.80 20.09
C VAL A 31 -6.40 -5.50 19.34
N GLY A 32 -6.04 -5.61 18.05
CA GLY A 32 -5.86 -4.46 17.16
C GLY A 32 -7.15 -3.66 16.90
N ALA A 33 -8.27 -4.33 16.62
CA ALA A 33 -9.56 -3.69 16.39
C ALA A 33 -10.11 -2.97 17.63
N ILE A 34 -9.97 -3.56 18.83
CA ILE A 34 -10.36 -2.92 20.10
C ILE A 34 -9.47 -1.70 20.37
N GLY A 35 -8.16 -1.80 20.12
CA GLY A 35 -7.23 -0.67 20.21
C GLY A 35 -7.57 0.46 19.23
N GLN A 36 -8.06 0.14 18.02
CA GLN A 36 -8.52 1.11 17.02
C GLN A 36 -9.85 1.77 17.39
N ILE A 37 -10.81 1.03 17.94
CA ILE A 37 -12.10 1.59 18.37
C ILE A 37 -11.89 2.55 19.54
N LEU A 38 -11.05 2.19 20.51
CA LEU A 38 -10.71 3.09 21.63
C LEU A 38 -9.86 4.28 21.16
N GLY A 39 -8.89 4.06 20.24
CA GLY A 39 -8.04 5.10 19.67
C GLY A 39 -8.75 6.07 18.71
N ALA A 40 -9.90 5.68 18.14
CA ALA A 40 -10.71 6.52 17.25
C ALA A 40 -11.53 7.59 18.01
N PHE A 41 -11.71 7.47 19.32
CA PHE A 41 -12.50 8.43 20.10
C PHE A 41 -11.69 9.55 20.77
N GLU A 42 -10.35 9.47 20.78
CA GLU A 42 -9.51 10.54 21.35
C GLU A 42 -8.80 11.42 20.30
N ASN A 43 -8.98 11.16 18.99
CA ASN A 43 -8.33 11.95 17.94
C ASN A 43 -9.23 12.17 16.73
N MET A 44 -10.48 12.57 16.97
CA MET A 44 -11.27 13.21 15.92
C MET A 44 -10.67 14.60 15.70
N ASP A 45 -9.69 14.70 14.79
CA ASP A 45 -9.16 15.98 14.33
C ASP A 45 -10.30 16.71 13.61
N VAL A 46 -11.03 17.49 14.39
CA VAL A 46 -12.09 18.38 13.94
C VAL A 46 -11.41 19.41 13.05
N THR A 47 -11.33 19.06 11.77
CA THR A 47 -11.13 19.95 10.62
C THR A 47 -9.92 20.87 10.76
N LYS A 48 -8.70 20.30 10.75
CA LYS A 48 -7.49 21.11 10.60
C LYS A 48 -7.46 21.79 9.22
N ILE A 49 -7.66 23.10 9.24
CA ILE A 49 -7.54 23.97 8.07
C ILE A 49 -6.05 24.19 7.76
N CYS A 50 -5.70 24.27 6.48
CA CYS A 50 -4.33 24.43 6.01
C CYS A 50 -4.22 25.44 4.86
N GLU A 51 -3.08 26.13 4.77
CA GLU A 51 -2.72 26.98 3.62
C GLU A 51 -1.74 26.26 2.68
N ASN A 52 -0.88 25.40 3.24
CA ASN A 52 0.13 24.64 2.51
C ASN A 52 0.25 23.21 3.04
N SER A 53 0.77 22.28 2.23
CA SER A 53 0.90 20.87 2.63
C SER A 53 1.83 20.68 3.84
N THR A 54 2.84 21.53 4.01
CA THR A 54 3.78 21.48 5.14
C THR A 54 3.13 21.74 6.50
N SER A 55 1.94 22.33 6.51
CA SER A 55 1.15 22.51 7.73
C SER A 55 0.40 21.23 8.15
N CYS A 56 0.28 20.24 7.26
CA CYS A 56 -0.34 18.94 7.54
C CYS A 56 0.68 17.92 8.07
N ARG A 57 0.22 16.75 8.53
CA ARG A 57 1.13 15.65 8.84
C ARG A 57 1.80 15.15 7.55
N MET A 58 2.96 14.49 7.66
CA MET A 58 3.67 13.91 6.50
C MET A 58 2.82 12.91 5.69
N SER A 59 1.80 12.33 6.32
CA SER A 59 0.82 11.41 5.72
C SER A 59 -0.38 12.09 5.04
N GLU A 60 -0.42 13.42 5.00
CA GLU A 60 -1.55 14.23 4.52
C GLU A 60 -1.07 15.30 3.54
N LYS A 61 -1.98 15.82 2.71
CA LYS A 61 -1.75 16.95 1.81
C LYS A 61 -2.83 18.00 2.05
N CYS A 62 -2.48 19.27 1.83
CA CYS A 62 -3.49 20.32 1.85
C CYS A 62 -4.32 20.27 0.57
N ILE A 63 -5.59 19.88 0.67
CA ILE A 63 -6.53 19.74 -0.45
C ILE A 63 -7.79 20.52 -0.11
N LEU A 64 -8.05 21.58 -0.88
CA LEU A 64 -9.18 22.50 -0.64
C LEU A 64 -9.17 23.01 0.81
N GLU A 65 -8.01 23.55 1.23
CA GLU A 65 -7.78 24.13 2.56
C GLU A 65 -7.92 23.16 3.74
N LEU A 66 -7.91 21.86 3.47
CA LEU A 66 -8.07 20.83 4.48
C LEU A 66 -6.98 19.77 4.37
N CYS A 67 -6.43 19.36 5.52
CA CYS A 67 -5.49 18.24 5.57
C CYS A 67 -6.23 16.94 5.27
N ARG A 68 -5.89 16.29 4.16
CA ARG A 68 -6.51 15.04 3.71
C ARG A 68 -5.46 14.05 3.25
N ASN A 69 -5.77 12.76 3.35
CA ASN A 69 -4.95 11.73 2.74
C ASN A 69 -4.96 11.90 1.20
N PRO A 70 -3.81 12.02 0.52
CA PRO A 70 -3.77 12.18 -0.93
C PRO A 70 -3.93 10.86 -1.71
N CYS A 71 -3.92 9.69 -1.07
CA CYS A 71 -4.00 8.40 -1.76
C CYS A 71 -5.33 8.09 -2.49
N PRO A 72 -6.52 8.46 -1.98
CA PRO A 72 -7.77 8.15 -2.65
C PRO A 72 -7.82 8.69 -4.08
N GLY A 73 -7.93 7.80 -5.07
CA GLY A 73 -7.99 8.15 -6.48
C GLY A 73 -6.66 8.51 -7.16
N SER A 74 -5.52 8.44 -6.45
CA SER A 74 -4.22 8.83 -7.01
C SER A 74 -3.46 7.70 -7.69
N CYS A 75 -3.74 6.44 -7.36
CA CYS A 75 -3.04 5.27 -7.91
C CYS A 75 -3.97 4.39 -8.75
N GLY A 76 -3.37 3.60 -9.64
CA GLY A 76 -4.06 2.66 -10.52
C GLY A 76 -4.62 1.44 -9.79
N ILE A 77 -5.36 0.61 -10.54
CA ILE A 77 -6.00 -0.60 -9.99
C ILE A 77 -4.92 -1.58 -9.46
N ASN A 78 -5.15 -2.16 -8.28
CA ASN A 78 -4.23 -3.07 -7.58
C ASN A 78 -2.87 -2.46 -7.19
N ALA A 79 -2.69 -1.15 -7.29
CA ALA A 79 -1.47 -0.50 -6.81
C ALA A 79 -1.54 -0.23 -5.30
N ILE A 80 -0.40 -0.31 -4.63
CA ILE A 80 -0.24 0.16 -3.27
C ILE A 80 0.07 1.66 -3.31
N CYS A 81 -0.70 2.45 -2.56
CA CYS A 81 -0.42 3.85 -2.31
C CYS A 81 0.27 4.05 -0.95
N THR A 82 1.37 4.78 -0.95
CA THR A 82 2.05 5.26 0.27
C THR A 82 2.24 6.76 0.17
N VAL A 83 2.13 7.49 1.27
CA VAL A 83 2.38 8.94 1.27
C VAL A 83 3.83 9.20 1.65
N LEU A 84 4.54 9.94 0.81
CA LEU A 84 5.90 10.39 1.07
C LEU A 84 5.94 11.90 0.82
N GLU A 85 6.28 12.66 1.86
CA GLU A 85 6.39 14.13 1.79
C GLU A 85 5.12 14.79 1.22
N HIS A 86 3.96 14.47 1.81
CA HIS A 86 2.65 14.96 1.39
C HIS A 86 2.20 14.53 -0.03
N GLU A 87 2.96 13.69 -0.73
CA GLU A 87 2.63 13.24 -2.08
C GLU A 87 2.32 11.73 -2.11
N PRO A 88 1.34 11.30 -2.91
CA PRO A 88 1.06 9.89 -3.11
C PRO A 88 2.19 9.27 -3.95
N LYS A 89 2.70 8.14 -3.48
CA LYS A 89 3.63 7.28 -4.21
C LYS A 89 2.93 5.95 -4.48
N CYS A 90 2.78 5.65 -5.76
CA CYS A 90 2.16 4.44 -6.24
C CYS A 90 3.24 3.41 -6.59
N ARG A 91 3.05 2.18 -6.15
CA ARG A 91 3.90 1.06 -6.57
C ARG A 91 3.07 -0.20 -6.72
N CYS A 92 3.48 -1.08 -7.62
CA CYS A 92 2.88 -2.41 -7.65
C CYS A 92 3.30 -3.21 -6.39
N PRO A 93 2.36 -3.99 -5.82
CA PRO A 93 2.71 -4.96 -4.79
C PRO A 93 3.69 -6.00 -5.33
N LYS A 94 4.31 -6.77 -4.44
CA LYS A 94 5.11 -7.93 -4.85
C LYS A 94 4.24 -8.83 -5.73
N CYS A 95 4.84 -9.38 -6.77
CA CYS A 95 4.18 -10.30 -7.71
C CYS A 95 3.15 -9.68 -8.65
N TYR A 96 3.15 -8.36 -8.73
CA TYR A 96 2.41 -7.62 -9.72
C TYR A 96 3.36 -6.76 -10.54
N GLU A 97 3.07 -6.60 -11.81
CA GLU A 97 3.80 -5.74 -12.75
C GLU A 97 2.82 -4.87 -13.53
N GLY A 98 3.33 -3.82 -14.16
CA GLY A 98 2.55 -2.87 -14.94
C GLY A 98 2.84 -1.45 -14.49
N ASP A 99 1.99 -0.54 -14.95
CA ASP A 99 2.05 0.87 -14.55
C ASP A 99 1.20 1.07 -13.30
N ALA A 100 1.84 1.43 -12.18
CA ALA A 100 1.18 1.66 -10.90
C ALA A 100 0.19 2.83 -10.90
N LEU A 101 0.20 3.69 -11.92
CA LEU A 101 -0.80 4.76 -12.10
C LEU A 101 -2.01 4.29 -12.90
N VAL A 102 -1.88 3.20 -13.66
CA VAL A 102 -2.96 2.66 -14.50
C VAL A 102 -3.52 1.38 -13.88
N LYS A 103 -2.70 0.34 -13.82
CA LYS A 103 -3.07 -0.98 -13.32
C LYS A 103 -1.82 -1.83 -13.08
N CYS A 104 -1.81 -2.51 -11.94
CA CYS A 104 -0.91 -3.60 -11.64
C CYS A 104 -1.61 -4.94 -11.93
N GLU A 105 -0.94 -5.82 -12.67
CA GLU A 105 -1.41 -7.16 -13.05
C GLU A 105 -0.55 -8.22 -12.38
N SER A 106 -1.18 -9.28 -11.85
CA SER A 106 -0.46 -10.36 -11.20
C SER A 106 0.23 -11.26 -12.23
N TYR A 107 1.41 -11.79 -11.88
CA TYR A 107 2.10 -12.77 -12.73
C TYR A 107 1.32 -14.08 -12.91
N GLN A 108 0.35 -14.37 -12.04
CA GLN A 108 -0.49 -15.57 -12.10
C GLN A 108 -1.71 -15.41 -13.04
N GLY A 109 -1.91 -14.23 -13.62
CA GLY A 109 -3.02 -13.95 -14.55
C GLY A 109 -2.69 -14.19 -16.03
N LYS A 110 -1.60 -14.90 -16.35
CA LYS A 110 -1.13 -15.12 -17.72
C LYS A 110 -0.96 -16.60 -18.06
#